data_AF-A0A1N7A0W7-F1
#
_entry.id   AF-A0A1N7A0W7-F1
#
_cell.length_a   1.000
_cell.length_b   1.000
_cell.length_c   1.000
_cell.angle_alpha   90.00
_cell.angle_beta   90.00
_cell.angle_gamma   90.00
#
_symmetry.space_group_name_H-M   'P 1'
#
loop_
_entity.id
_entity.type
_entity.pdbx_description
1 polymer ?
#
loop_
_entity_poly.entity_id
_entity_poly.type
_entity_poly.pdbx_seq_one_letter_code
_entity_poly.pdbx_strand_id
1 'polypeptide(L)'
;MQQANFIAIVLAFSCSLAGAQAPERMAKLTDSNVLLKDATIEGSAMHACQPLKGDTVAILEIKNDPPGPTGMAFAHVRVTSGHCQGQIGWVGMPRLEALAR
;
A
#
# COMPACT_ATOMS: atom_id res chain seq x y z
N MET A 1 25.64 -59.99 -21.04
CA MET A 1 24.47 -59.35 -21.68
C MET A 1 23.61 -58.79 -20.57
N GLN A 2 23.08 -57.57 -20.52
CA GLN A 2 23.27 -56.29 -21.19
C GLN A 2 22.48 -55.30 -20.31
N GLN A 3 23.00 -54.10 -20.09
CA GLN A 3 22.42 -53.02 -19.27
C GLN A 3 20.94 -52.74 -19.58
N ALA A 4 20.18 -52.29 -18.58
CA ALA A 4 19.23 -51.20 -18.76
C ALA A 4 19.04 -50.44 -17.44
N ASN A 5 19.82 -49.37 -17.34
CA ASN A 5 19.79 -48.33 -16.33
C ASN A 5 18.65 -47.38 -16.71
N PHE A 6 17.59 -47.23 -15.91
CA PHE A 6 16.63 -46.14 -16.10
C PHE A 6 16.24 -45.53 -14.75
N ILE A 7 17.09 -44.58 -14.36
CA ILE A 7 16.82 -43.54 -13.38
C ILE A 7 15.71 -42.65 -13.95
N ALA A 8 14.50 -42.73 -13.40
CA ALA A 8 13.45 -41.77 -13.67
C ALA A 8 13.33 -40.82 -12.45
N ILE A 9 14.30 -39.91 -12.33
CA ILE A 9 14.17 -38.73 -11.48
C ILE A 9 13.20 -37.78 -12.20
N VAL A 10 11.93 -37.78 -11.79
CA VAL A 10 10.98 -36.74 -12.19
C VAL A 10 11.20 -35.55 -11.26
N LEU A 11 12.14 -34.69 -11.66
CA LEU A 11 12.37 -33.40 -11.06
C LEU A 11 11.30 -32.40 -11.53
N ALA A 12 10.77 -31.69 -10.55
CA ALA A 12 10.26 -30.33 -10.61
C ALA A 12 8.99 -30.08 -11.43
N PHE A 13 7.89 -29.79 -10.73
CA PHE A 13 7.13 -28.58 -11.04
C PHE A 13 6.40 -28.05 -9.79
N SER A 14 7.16 -27.83 -8.71
CA SER A 14 6.73 -26.97 -7.60
C SER A 14 6.90 -25.51 -8.04
N CYS A 15 6.20 -25.07 -9.09
CA CYS A 15 5.99 -23.64 -9.29
C CYS A 15 4.98 -23.19 -8.23
N SER A 16 5.49 -22.98 -7.02
CA SER A 16 4.89 -22.00 -6.13
C SER A 16 4.82 -20.72 -6.95
N LEU A 17 3.61 -20.36 -7.41
CA LEU A 17 3.30 -18.98 -7.71
C LEU A 17 3.55 -18.22 -6.41
N ALA A 18 4.80 -17.83 -6.17
CA ALA A 18 5.09 -16.67 -5.36
C ALA A 18 4.36 -15.55 -6.10
N GLY A 19 3.13 -15.27 -5.64
CA GLY A 19 2.28 -14.27 -6.23
C GLY A 19 3.14 -13.03 -6.44
N ALA A 20 3.29 -12.61 -7.70
CA ALA A 20 3.91 -11.36 -8.03
C ALA A 20 3.08 -10.29 -7.31
N GLN A 21 3.52 -9.90 -6.11
CA GLN A 21 2.93 -8.80 -5.38
C GLN A 21 3.07 -7.62 -6.32
N ALA A 22 1.94 -7.15 -6.85
CA ALA A 22 1.93 -5.96 -7.68
C ALA A 22 2.76 -4.90 -6.93
N PRO A 23 3.77 -4.29 -7.57
CA PRO A 23 4.71 -3.43 -6.87
C PRO A 23 3.92 -2.37 -6.08
N GLU A 24 4.17 -2.29 -4.76
CA GLU A 24 3.48 -1.37 -3.87
C GLU A 24 3.55 0.04 -4.46
N ARG A 25 2.38 0.67 -4.64
CA ARG A 25 2.31 2.02 -5.19
C ARG A 25 2.76 2.99 -4.10
N MET A 26 3.97 3.52 -4.23
CA MET A 26 4.53 4.44 -3.24
C MET A 26 4.14 5.90 -3.53
N ALA A 27 3.97 6.67 -2.48
CA ALA A 27 3.75 8.11 -2.55
C ALA A 27 4.46 8.84 -1.40
N LYS A 28 4.64 10.15 -1.56
CA LYS A 28 5.20 11.06 -0.57
C LYS A 28 4.14 12.07 -0.15
N LEU A 29 4.08 12.39 1.13
CA LEU A 29 3.18 13.42 1.65
C LEU A 29 3.71 14.81 1.26
N THR A 30 2.92 15.59 0.54
CA THR A 30 3.35 16.91 -0.02
C THR A 30 3.07 18.08 0.91
N ASP A 31 1.98 17.99 1.67
CA ASP A 31 1.47 19.00 2.61
C ASP A 31 0.78 18.41 3.84
N SER A 32 0.70 17.07 3.96
CA SER A 32 -0.17 16.43 4.94
C SER A 32 0.50 16.20 6.30
N ASN A 33 -0.19 16.65 7.34
CA ASN A 33 -0.07 16.13 8.71
C ASN A 33 -1.34 15.36 9.11
N VAL A 34 -2.06 14.80 8.13
CA VAL A 34 -3.38 14.21 8.34
C VAL A 34 -3.41 12.79 7.80
N LEU A 35 -3.61 11.88 8.73
CA LEU A 35 -3.92 10.47 8.61
C LEU A 35 -5.20 10.23 9.41
N LEU A 36 -6.25 9.86 8.69
CA LEU A 36 -7.59 9.64 9.23
C LEU A 36 -7.82 8.17 9.51
N LYS A 37 -8.62 7.85 10.52
CA LYS A 37 -9.04 6.46 10.77
C LYS A 37 -10.03 5.96 9.72
N ASP A 38 -10.85 6.88 9.20
CA ASP A 38 -11.92 6.57 8.24
C ASP A 38 -11.86 7.47 7.00
N ALA A 39 -12.38 6.97 5.88
CA ALA A 39 -12.48 7.70 4.61
C ALA A 39 -13.70 8.65 4.56
N THR A 40 -13.94 9.41 5.63
CA THR A 40 -15.05 10.38 5.71
C THR A 40 -14.55 11.73 6.22
N ILE A 41 -15.17 12.81 5.72
CA ILE A 41 -14.87 14.19 6.16
C ILE A 41 -15.71 14.56 7.38
N GLU A 42 -16.94 14.07 7.44
CA GLU A 42 -17.80 14.18 8.60
C GLU A 42 -17.45 13.06 9.58
N GLY A 43 -16.84 13.43 10.73
CA GLY A 43 -16.45 12.49 11.77
C GLY A 43 -14.97 12.06 11.75
N SER A 44 -14.08 12.82 11.11
CA SER A 44 -12.67 12.46 10.94
C SER A 44 -11.92 12.32 12.27
N ALA A 45 -11.96 11.13 12.88
CA ALA A 45 -11.10 10.77 13.99
C ALA A 45 -9.67 10.62 13.44
N MET A 46 -8.87 11.66 13.62
CA MET A 46 -7.45 11.62 13.31
C MET A 46 -6.76 10.51 14.11
N HIS A 47 -5.76 9.86 13.52
CA HIS A 47 -4.84 9.04 14.29
C HIS A 47 -4.11 9.90 15.35
N ALA A 48 -3.72 9.28 16.46
CA ALA A 48 -2.92 9.97 17.49
C ALA A 48 -1.53 10.35 16.95
N CYS A 49 -0.96 9.49 16.09
CA CYS A 49 0.27 9.77 15.36
C CYS A 49 -0.08 10.34 13.99
N GLN A 50 0.48 11.50 13.65
CA GLN A 50 0.29 12.17 12.37
C GLN A 50 1.61 12.22 11.61
N PRO A 51 1.75 11.57 10.44
CA PRO A 51 2.99 11.61 9.66
C PRO A 51 3.28 13.04 9.17
N LEU A 52 4.54 13.36 8.87
CA LEU A 52 4.93 14.70 8.44
C LEU A 52 5.02 14.81 6.91
N LYS A 53 4.99 16.04 6.42
CA LYS A 53 5.40 16.35 5.04
C LYS A 53 6.76 15.71 4.73
N GLY A 54 6.84 15.03 3.60
CA GLY A 54 8.03 14.33 3.14
C GLY A 54 8.06 12.84 3.53
N ASP A 55 7.26 12.40 4.50
CA ASP A 55 7.16 10.98 4.82
C ASP A 55 6.56 10.20 3.64
N THR A 56 7.07 8.99 3.45
CA THR A 56 6.61 8.07 2.42
C THR A 56 5.52 7.16 2.93
N VAL A 57 4.62 6.79 2.02
CA VAL A 57 3.52 5.88 2.30
C VAL A 57 3.37 4.87 1.15
N ALA A 58 2.94 3.67 1.48
CA ALA A 58 2.47 2.68 0.51
C ALA A 58 0.95 2.83 0.37
N ILE A 59 0.47 3.07 -0.85
CA ILE A 59 -0.96 3.11 -1.17
C ILE A 59 -1.47 1.68 -1.28
N LEU A 60 -2.42 1.34 -0.41
CA LEU A 60 -3.08 0.04 -0.35
C LEU A 60 -4.35 0.03 -1.20
N GLU A 61 -5.12 1.12 -1.18
CA GLU A 61 -6.39 1.26 -1.89
C GLU A 61 -6.65 2.73 -2.20
N ILE A 62 -7.46 3.02 -3.24
CA ILE A 62 -7.98 4.36 -3.52
C ILE A 62 -9.50 4.29 -3.61
N LYS A 63 -10.17 5.15 -2.84
CA LYS A 63 -11.62 5.35 -2.86
C LYS A 63 -11.91 6.68 -3.54
N ASN A 64 -12.45 6.63 -4.77
CA ASN A 64 -12.69 7.81 -5.59
C ASN A 64 -13.99 8.55 -5.21
N ASP A 65 -15.00 7.83 -4.71
CA ASP A 65 -16.33 8.39 -4.40
C ASP A 65 -16.75 8.08 -2.95
N PRO A 66 -16.01 8.59 -1.94
CA PRO A 66 -16.45 8.45 -0.57
C PRO A 66 -17.73 9.28 -0.31
N PRO A 67 -18.65 8.79 0.54
CA PRO A 67 -19.77 9.60 1.00
C PRO A 67 -19.24 10.82 1.76
N GLY A 68 -19.62 12.03 1.32
CA GLY A 68 -19.23 13.28 1.96
C GLY A 68 -19.40 14.50 1.06
N PRO A 69 -19.40 15.72 1.63
CA PRO A 69 -19.79 16.94 0.93
C PRO A 69 -18.79 17.40 -0.14
N THR A 70 -17.54 16.95 -0.12
CA THR A 70 -16.49 17.46 -1.04
C THR A 70 -16.18 16.54 -2.21
N GLY A 71 -16.72 15.30 -2.25
CA GLY A 71 -16.42 14.32 -3.31
C GLY A 71 -14.92 14.05 -3.53
N MET A 72 -14.09 14.22 -2.49
CA MET A 72 -12.63 14.10 -2.63
C MET A 72 -12.20 12.64 -2.51
N ALA A 73 -11.37 12.16 -3.44
CA ALA A 73 -10.79 10.82 -3.35
C ALA A 73 -9.83 10.67 -2.16
N PHE A 74 -9.86 9.52 -1.49
CA PHE A 74 -8.91 9.16 -0.43
C PHE A 74 -8.09 7.94 -0.83
N ALA A 75 -6.82 7.92 -0.44
CA ALA A 75 -5.99 6.74 -0.44
C ALA A 75 -5.98 6.12 0.96
N HIS A 76 -6.19 4.81 1.04
CA HIS A 76 -5.82 4.02 2.20
C HIS A 76 -4.33 3.73 2.12
N VAL A 77 -3.58 4.12 3.13
CA VAL A 77 -2.11 4.09 3.09
C VAL A 77 -1.53 3.45 4.34
N ARG A 78 -0.36 2.82 4.17
CA ARG A 78 0.55 2.46 5.27
C ARG A 78 1.71 3.45 5.27
N VAL A 79 1.99 4.09 6.39
CA VAL A 79 3.17 4.96 6.56
C VAL A 79 4.43 4.09 6.57
N THR A 80 5.39 4.40 5.71
CA THR A 80 6.62 3.59 5.53
C THR A 80 7.89 4.29 6.01
N SER A 81 7.84 5.59 6.31
CA SER A 81 8.95 6.33 6.90
C SER A 81 8.50 7.26 8.02
N GLY A 82 9.48 7.81 8.75
CA GLY A 82 9.23 8.82 9.77
C GLY A 82 8.71 8.24 11.09
N HIS A 83 8.30 9.14 11.98
CA HIS A 83 7.95 8.78 13.36
C HIS A 83 6.62 8.00 13.49
N CYS A 84 5.78 8.03 12.45
CA CYS A 84 4.53 7.27 12.39
C CYS A 84 4.63 6.01 11.53
N GLN A 85 5.84 5.51 11.25
CA GLN A 85 6.03 4.30 10.46
C GLN A 85 5.20 3.12 11.00
N GLY A 86 4.52 2.42 10.08
CA GLY A 86 3.64 1.30 10.38
C GLY A 86 2.18 1.67 10.64
N GLN A 87 1.87 2.95 10.83
CA GLN A 87 0.48 3.40 10.94
C GLN A 87 -0.26 3.21 9.62
N ILE A 88 -1.54 2.82 9.71
CA ILE A 88 -2.42 2.61 8.56
C ILE A 88 -3.64 3.51 8.73
N GLY A 89 -4.02 4.21 7.67
CA GLY A 89 -5.18 5.11 7.68
C GLY A 89 -5.40 5.76 6.32
N TRP A 90 -6.24 6.79 6.29
CA TRP A 90 -6.70 7.44 5.07
C TRP A 90 -6.11 8.82 4.91
N VAL A 91 -5.70 9.14 3.69
CA VAL A 91 -5.16 10.45 3.30
C VAL A 91 -5.89 10.92 2.04
N GLY A 92 -6.28 12.20 2.00
CA GLY A 92 -6.85 12.79 0.79
C GLY A 92 -5.83 12.75 -0.36
N MET A 93 -6.24 12.25 -1.51
CA MET A 93 -5.37 12.11 -2.70
C MET A 93 -4.60 13.38 -3.10
N PRO A 94 -5.16 14.60 -3.01
CA PRO A 94 -4.42 15.84 -3.32
C PRO A 94 -3.15 16.05 -2.49
N ARG A 95 -3.01 15.35 -1.37
CA ARG A 95 -1.88 15.46 -0.44
C ARG A 95 -0.76 14.46 -0.69
N LEU A 96 -0.91 13.65 -1.74
CA LEU A 96 0.03 12.60 -2.11
C LEU A 96 0.67 12.92 -3.46
N GLU A 97 1.99 12.87 -3.50
CA GLU A 97 2.79 12.88 -4.72
C GLU A 97 3.27 11.46 -5.00
N ALA A 98 2.91 10.91 -6.16
CA ALA A 98 3.36 9.58 -6.56
C ALA A 98 4.89 9.57 -6.70
N LEU A 99 5.54 8.58 -6.09
CA LEU A 99 6.95 8.33 -6.34
C LEU A 99 7.06 7.53 -7.64
N ALA A 100 7.82 8.05 -8.60
CA ALA A 100 8.12 7.33 -9.83
C ALA A 100 8.79 5.99 -9.49
N ARG A 101 8.43 4.94 -10.24
CA ARG A 101 9.08 3.63 -10.14
C ARG A 101 10.52 3.69 -10.62
#